data_AF-A0A7K3YD87-F1
#
_entry.id   AF-A0A7K3YD87-F1
#
_cell.length_a   1.000
_cell.length_b   1.000
_cell.length_c   1.000
_cell.angle_alpha   90.00
_cell.angle_beta   90.00
_cell.angle_gamma   90.00
#
_symmetry.space_group_name_H-M   'P 1'
#
loop_
_entity.id
_entity.type
_entity.pdbx_description
1 polymer ?
#
loop_
_entity_poly.entity_id
_entity_poly.type
_entity_poly.pdbx_seq_one_letter_code
_entity_poly.pdbx_strand_id
1 'polypeptide(L)'
;MFILVLLTVFIGTITWWLILAWLGFQKNIIGVIRGYAISSLAKYIPGFVWQYASRSVFLETYNIPIKTIAFAIGVEFILVTSLGGILSCLSYLVYGHQLIELLLGYKILISILLFLLVLLILFLPRLITLAANDQDRIKNIRNKKLYIYAVSVNFSGWLLMSWAFLFLSKSVGINNFNYSISLFLHSTNFFISNVFLFIPNGLVIREAIIVYLAKALVNQHMLILTSLLMRTLIFIAEVFLTLTLLLLPIKDPTRKNK
;
A
#
# COMPACT_ATOMS: atom_id res chain seq x y z
N MET A 1 17.91 -1.09 -6.35
CA MET A 1 16.51 -0.87 -6.77
C MET A 1 15.62 -2.10 -6.58
N PHE A 2 15.83 -3.20 -7.30
CA PHE A 2 14.97 -4.41 -7.20
C PHE A 2 14.81 -4.92 -5.76
N ILE A 3 15.89 -5.00 -5.00
CA ILE A 3 15.87 -5.41 -3.58
C ILE A 3 14.93 -4.52 -2.74
N LEU A 4 14.92 -3.20 -2.97
CA LEU A 4 14.04 -2.28 -2.25
C LEU A 4 12.57 -2.50 -2.61
N VAL A 5 12.28 -2.78 -3.89
CA VAL A 5 10.93 -3.15 -4.34
C VAL A 5 10.50 -4.46 -3.69
N LEU A 6 11.35 -5.49 -3.70
CA LEU A 6 11.08 -6.79 -3.08
C LEU A 6 10.83 -6.65 -1.57
N LEU A 7 11.67 -5.90 -0.87
CA LEU A 7 11.49 -5.60 0.55
C LEU A 7 10.16 -4.87 0.80
N THR A 8 9.76 -3.94 -0.06
CA THR A 8 8.49 -3.23 0.08
C THR A 8 7.29 -4.15 -0.14
N VAL A 9 7.35 -5.02 -1.15
CA VAL A 9 6.29 -6.02 -1.39
C VAL A 9 6.18 -6.96 -0.18
N PHE A 10 7.31 -7.42 0.36
CA PHE A 10 7.33 -8.23 1.57
C PHE A 10 6.76 -7.49 2.79
N ILE A 11 7.11 -6.21 2.97
CA ILE A 11 6.53 -5.32 3.99
C ILE A 11 5.00 -5.29 3.86
N GLY A 12 4.45 -5.23 2.64
CA GLY A 12 3.00 -5.30 2.41
C GLY A 12 2.37 -6.57 2.99
N THR A 13 3.03 -7.73 2.83
CA THR A 13 2.57 -9.00 3.43
C THR A 13 2.62 -8.98 4.96
N ILE A 14 3.64 -8.33 5.55
CA ILE A 14 3.76 -8.16 7.01
C ILE A 14 2.69 -7.21 7.53
N THR A 15 2.46 -6.07 6.85
CA THR A 15 1.38 -5.13 7.20
C THR A 15 0.05 -5.85 7.24
N TRP A 16 -0.24 -6.68 6.24
CA TRP A 16 -1.47 -7.48 6.20
C TRP A 16 -1.61 -8.43 7.39
N TRP A 17 -0.55 -9.19 7.69
CA TRP A 17 -0.54 -10.05 8.84
C TRP A 17 -0.75 -9.27 10.15
N LEU A 18 -0.12 -8.11 10.31
CA LEU A 18 -0.30 -7.26 11.49
C LEU A 18 -1.73 -6.74 11.62
N ILE A 19 -2.39 -6.39 10.51
CA ILE A 19 -3.81 -5.99 10.50
C ILE A 19 -4.70 -7.14 10.96
N LEU A 20 -4.50 -8.35 10.42
CA LEU A 20 -5.26 -9.53 10.86
C LEU A 20 -5.00 -9.89 12.32
N ALA A 21 -3.73 -9.83 12.75
CA ALA A 21 -3.33 -10.05 14.13
C ALA A 21 -3.94 -9.02 15.08
N TRP A 22 -4.02 -7.75 14.65
CA TRP A 22 -4.72 -6.68 15.37
C TRP A 22 -6.22 -6.95 15.48
N LEU A 23 -6.85 -7.53 14.45
CA LEU A 23 -8.25 -7.96 14.48
C LEU A 23 -8.48 -9.29 15.21
N GLY A 24 -7.45 -9.85 15.86
CA GLY A 24 -7.54 -11.06 16.68
C GLY A 24 -7.14 -12.37 15.99
N PHE A 25 -6.65 -12.32 14.76
CA PHE A 25 -6.26 -13.50 13.99
C PHE A 25 -4.73 -13.63 13.93
N GLN A 26 -4.17 -14.35 14.90
CA GLN A 26 -2.71 -14.53 15.04
C GLN A 26 -2.20 -15.88 14.52
N LYS A 27 -3.05 -16.67 13.85
CA LYS A 27 -2.70 -18.04 13.44
C LYS A 27 -1.98 -18.05 12.08
N ASN A 28 -0.92 -18.86 12.00
CA ASN A 28 -0.19 -19.22 10.78
C ASN A 28 0.30 -18.03 9.93
N ILE A 29 1.32 -17.31 10.43
CA ILE A 29 1.96 -16.17 9.75
C ILE A 29 2.34 -16.50 8.30
N ILE A 30 2.98 -17.66 8.09
CA ILE A 30 3.46 -18.09 6.78
C ILE A 30 2.28 -18.30 5.82
N GLY A 31 1.21 -18.96 6.29
CA GLY A 31 -0.02 -19.14 5.53
C GLY A 31 -0.65 -17.82 5.10
N VAL A 32 -0.77 -16.87 6.02
CA VAL A 32 -1.33 -15.53 5.76
C VAL A 32 -0.48 -14.74 4.76
N ILE A 33 0.84 -14.72 4.94
CA ILE A 33 1.78 -14.02 4.05
C ILE A 33 1.76 -14.64 2.64
N ARG A 34 1.75 -15.97 2.54
CA ARG A 34 1.63 -16.69 1.27
C ARG A 34 0.31 -16.40 0.59
N GLY A 35 -0.80 -16.43 1.32
CA GLY A 35 -2.12 -16.07 0.81
C GLY A 35 -2.14 -14.68 0.22
N TYR A 36 -1.61 -13.71 0.97
CA TYR A 36 -1.52 -12.33 0.51
C TYR A 36 -0.72 -12.20 -0.79
N ALA A 37 0.44 -12.86 -0.89
CA ALA A 37 1.29 -12.82 -2.07
C ALA A 37 0.60 -13.43 -3.31
N ILE A 38 -0.09 -14.57 -3.14
CA ILE A 38 -0.88 -15.18 -4.22
C ILE A 38 -2.01 -14.24 -4.64
N SER A 39 -2.78 -13.71 -3.68
CA SER A 39 -3.90 -12.82 -3.98
C SER A 39 -3.46 -11.48 -4.58
N SER A 40 -2.25 -10.99 -4.29
CA SER A 40 -1.74 -9.75 -4.90
C SER A 40 -1.52 -9.90 -6.40
N LEU A 41 -1.27 -11.11 -6.91
CA LEU A 41 -1.18 -11.36 -8.35
C LEU A 41 -2.54 -11.27 -9.05
N ALA A 42 -3.65 -11.51 -8.34
CA ALA A 42 -4.99 -11.43 -8.93
C ALA A 42 -5.37 -10.00 -9.35
N LYS A 43 -4.70 -8.97 -8.83
CA LYS A 43 -4.95 -7.58 -9.24
C LYS A 43 -4.62 -7.31 -10.71
N TYR A 44 -3.75 -8.12 -11.33
CA TYR A 44 -3.38 -7.97 -12.74
C TYR A 44 -4.45 -8.52 -13.70
N ILE A 45 -5.45 -9.23 -13.18
CA ILE A 45 -6.64 -9.64 -13.94
C ILE A 45 -7.56 -8.41 -14.09
N PRO A 46 -8.14 -8.16 -15.28
CA PRO A 46 -9.10 -7.08 -15.47
C PRO A 46 -10.25 -7.15 -14.45
N GLY A 47 -10.37 -6.12 -13.61
CA GLY A 47 -11.36 -6.01 -12.54
C GLY A 47 -10.73 -5.75 -11.18
N PHE A 48 -11.03 -4.60 -10.57
CA PHE A 48 -10.45 -4.19 -9.27
C PHE A 48 -10.77 -5.17 -8.12
N VAL A 49 -11.85 -5.94 -8.27
CA VAL A 49 -12.39 -6.81 -7.21
C VAL A 49 -11.55 -8.09 -7.00
N TRP A 50 -10.82 -8.55 -8.02
CA TRP A 50 -10.16 -9.87 -7.99
C TRP A 50 -9.11 -10.01 -6.88
N GLN A 51 -8.36 -8.95 -6.60
CA GLN A 51 -7.40 -8.93 -5.49
C GLN A 51 -8.08 -9.20 -4.14
N TYR A 52 -9.25 -8.60 -3.93
CA TYR A 52 -9.98 -8.72 -2.67
C TYR A 52 -10.77 -10.02 -2.59
N ALA A 53 -11.39 -10.44 -3.70
CA ALA A 53 -12.11 -11.71 -3.78
C ALA A 53 -11.17 -12.90 -3.53
N SER A 54 -9.99 -12.91 -4.15
CA SER A 54 -9.00 -13.97 -3.93
C SER A 54 -8.49 -14.01 -2.48
N ARG A 55 -8.35 -12.86 -1.82
CA ARG A 55 -8.02 -12.81 -0.38
C ARG A 55 -9.13 -13.39 0.48
N SER A 56 -10.39 -13.09 0.16
CA SER A 56 -11.53 -13.64 0.90
C SER A 56 -11.59 -15.16 0.81
N VAL A 57 -11.51 -15.71 -0.41
CA VAL A 57 -11.52 -17.17 -0.63
C VAL A 57 -10.35 -17.84 0.09
N PHE A 58 -9.15 -17.24 0.04
CA PHE A 58 -7.99 -17.80 0.73
C PHE A 58 -8.14 -17.76 2.26
N LEU A 59 -8.63 -16.66 2.84
CA LEU A 59 -8.78 -16.56 4.30
C LEU A 59 -9.96 -17.36 4.85
N GLU A 60 -10.95 -17.66 4.03
CA GLU A 60 -12.03 -18.59 4.38
C GLU A 60 -11.50 -20.00 4.67
N THR A 61 -10.43 -20.46 3.98
CA THR A 61 -9.81 -21.76 4.28
C THR A 61 -9.15 -21.80 5.67
N TYR A 62 -8.91 -20.64 6.29
CA TYR A 62 -8.43 -20.50 7.67
C TYR A 62 -9.55 -20.29 8.69
N ASN A 63 -10.81 -20.46 8.28
CA ASN A 63 -12.01 -20.23 9.10
C ASN A 63 -12.08 -18.80 9.66
N ILE A 64 -11.57 -17.81 8.92
CA ILE A 64 -11.71 -16.41 9.29
C ILE A 64 -13.12 -15.95 8.87
N PRO A 65 -13.92 -15.36 9.77
CA PRO A 65 -15.24 -14.87 9.42
C PRO A 65 -15.18 -13.78 8.35
N ILE A 66 -16.07 -13.84 7.35
CA ILE A 66 -16.11 -12.90 6.22
C ILE A 66 -16.16 -11.43 6.66
N LYS A 67 -16.88 -11.11 7.75
CA LYS A 67 -16.93 -9.76 8.32
C LYS A 67 -15.55 -9.26 8.75
N THR A 68 -14.74 -10.12 9.37
CA THR A 68 -13.37 -9.75 9.77
C THR A 68 -12.49 -9.53 8.55
N ILE A 69 -12.62 -10.39 7.53
CA ILE A 69 -11.88 -10.22 6.27
C ILE A 69 -12.24 -8.88 5.63
N ALA A 70 -13.52 -8.53 5.57
CA ALA A 70 -13.98 -7.24 5.05
C ALA A 70 -13.40 -6.06 5.83
N PHE A 71 -13.40 -6.11 7.17
CA PHE A 71 -12.74 -5.09 7.99
C PHE A 71 -11.23 -5.01 7.75
N ALA A 72 -10.54 -6.14 7.62
CA ALA A 72 -9.10 -6.17 7.34
C ALA A 72 -8.78 -5.51 5.99
N ILE A 73 -9.56 -5.83 4.95
CA ILE A 73 -9.44 -5.21 3.62
C ILE A 73 -9.67 -3.70 3.71
N GLY A 74 -10.74 -3.27 4.38
CA GLY A 74 -11.05 -1.85 4.55
C GLY A 74 -9.94 -1.09 5.29
N VAL A 75 -9.42 -1.68 6.36
CA VAL A 75 -8.32 -1.12 7.16
C VAL A 75 -7.05 -0.99 6.31
N GLU A 76 -6.68 -2.03 5.58
CA GLU A 76 -5.50 -1.98 4.70
C GLU A 76 -5.66 -0.89 3.64
N PHE A 77 -6.81 -0.84 2.97
CA PHE A 77 -7.07 0.16 1.94
C PHE A 77 -6.99 1.59 2.50
N ILE A 78 -7.65 1.85 3.63
CA ILE A 78 -7.61 3.15 4.30
C ILE A 78 -6.19 3.48 4.74
N LEU A 79 -5.46 2.53 5.32
CA LEU A 79 -4.11 2.74 5.84
C LEU A 79 -3.12 3.06 4.70
N VAL A 80 -3.10 2.24 3.64
CA VAL A 80 -2.23 2.46 2.47
C VAL A 80 -2.54 3.81 1.83
N THR A 81 -3.82 4.09 1.55
CA THR A 81 -4.24 5.32 0.88
C THR A 81 -3.97 6.55 1.74
N SER A 82 -4.28 6.51 3.04
CA SER A 82 -4.07 7.65 3.94
C SER A 82 -2.60 7.94 4.16
N LEU A 83 -1.74 6.93 4.32
CA LEU A 83 -0.29 7.13 4.46
C LEU A 83 0.34 7.69 3.18
N GLY A 84 -0.08 7.20 2.01
CA GLY A 84 0.32 7.79 0.73
C GLY A 84 -0.11 9.25 0.61
N GLY A 85 -1.35 9.57 1.01
CA GLY A 85 -1.86 10.94 1.03
C GLY A 85 -1.13 11.86 2.01
N ILE A 86 -0.81 11.37 3.21
CA ILE A 86 -0.01 12.11 4.21
C ILE A 86 1.36 12.42 3.65
N LEU A 87 2.06 11.42 3.10
CA LEU A 87 3.39 11.62 2.50
C LEU A 87 3.32 12.56 1.30
N SER A 88 2.28 12.47 0.47
CA SER A 88 2.04 13.39 -0.65
C SER A 88 1.87 14.83 -0.17
N CYS A 89 1.03 15.06 0.84
CA CYS A 89 0.79 16.41 1.37
C CYS A 89 2.03 16.97 2.08
N LEU A 90 2.69 16.17 2.92
CA LEU A 90 3.90 16.57 3.62
C LEU A 90 5.04 16.90 2.65
N SER A 91 5.29 16.03 1.68
CA SER A 91 6.34 16.26 0.68
C SER A 91 6.03 17.45 -0.22
N TYR A 92 4.76 17.72 -0.53
CA TYR A 92 4.34 18.95 -1.20
C TYR A 92 4.71 20.21 -0.38
N LEU A 93 4.27 20.25 0.89
CA LEU A 93 4.49 21.40 1.76
C LEU A 93 5.99 21.68 1.99
N VAL A 94 6.81 20.63 2.12
CA VAL A 94 8.25 20.77 2.34
C VAL A 94 9.02 21.10 1.06
N TYR A 95 8.69 20.47 -0.07
CA TYR A 95 9.51 20.56 -1.29
C TYR A 95 8.72 20.61 -2.60
N GLY A 96 7.58 19.91 -2.70
CA GLY A 96 6.82 19.82 -3.95
C GLY A 96 6.25 21.15 -4.45
N HIS A 97 6.10 22.16 -3.58
CA HIS A 97 5.74 23.53 -3.99
C HIS A 97 6.77 24.17 -4.95
N GLN A 98 8.01 23.68 -4.98
CA GLN A 98 9.04 24.11 -5.94
C GLN A 98 8.79 23.54 -7.35
N LEU A 99 8.07 22.42 -7.45
CA LEU A 99 7.73 21.79 -8.72
C LEU A 99 6.42 22.35 -9.29
N ILE A 100 5.46 22.58 -8.41
CA ILE A 100 4.12 23.07 -8.76
C ILE A 100 3.75 24.16 -7.76
N GLU A 101 3.85 25.40 -8.21
CA GLU A 101 3.37 26.53 -7.44
C GLU A 101 1.84 26.55 -7.49
N LEU A 102 1.22 26.38 -6.32
CA LEU A 102 -0.23 26.50 -6.16
C LEU A 102 -0.57 27.79 -5.43
N LEU A 103 -1.73 28.34 -5.75
CA LEU A 103 -2.32 29.47 -5.03
C LEU A 103 -2.47 29.14 -3.52
N LEU A 104 -2.44 30.18 -2.68
CA LEU A 104 -2.51 30.04 -1.22
C LEU A 104 -3.71 29.19 -0.76
N GLY A 105 -4.87 29.35 -1.39
CA GLY A 105 -6.08 28.57 -1.09
C GLY A 105 -5.88 27.06 -1.21
N TYR A 106 -5.11 26.60 -2.21
CA TYR A 106 -4.79 25.18 -2.36
C TYR A 106 -3.80 24.69 -1.30
N LYS A 107 -2.83 25.51 -0.88
CA LYS A 107 -1.91 25.16 0.22
C LYS A 107 -2.66 24.94 1.53
N ILE A 108 -3.66 25.79 1.80
CA ILE A 108 -4.56 25.65 2.94
C ILE A 108 -5.37 24.34 2.81
N LEU A 109 -5.95 24.06 1.65
CA LEU A 109 -6.69 22.83 1.41
C LEU A 109 -5.83 21.58 1.61
N ILE A 110 -4.59 21.57 1.12
CA ILE A 110 -3.62 20.48 1.32
C ILE A 110 -3.29 20.30 2.81
N SER A 111 -3.18 21.40 3.56
CA SER A 111 -2.91 21.35 5.01
C SER A 111 -4.11 20.79 5.79
N ILE A 112 -5.33 21.17 5.41
CA ILE A 112 -6.57 20.60 5.97
C ILE A 112 -6.66 19.12 5.63
N LEU A 113 -6.39 18.74 4.38
CA LEU A 113 -6.38 17.33 3.96
C LEU A 113 -5.36 16.52 4.76
N LEU A 114 -4.13 17.01 4.92
CA LEU A 114 -3.10 16.39 5.75
C LEU A 114 -3.60 16.17 7.18
N PHE A 115 -4.18 17.19 7.80
CA PHE A 115 -4.74 17.09 9.14
C PHE A 115 -5.83 16.02 9.24
N LEU A 116 -6.78 16.01 8.30
CA LEU A 116 -7.86 15.02 8.25
C LEU A 116 -7.35 13.60 8.06
N LEU A 117 -6.33 13.38 7.20
CA LEU A 117 -5.74 12.06 6.99
C LEU A 117 -5.00 11.56 8.24
N VAL A 118 -4.27 12.45 8.94
CA VAL A 118 -3.62 12.11 10.21
C VAL A 118 -4.67 11.73 11.26
N LEU A 119 -5.74 12.52 11.40
CA LEU A 119 -6.86 12.17 12.28
C LEU A 119 -7.47 10.84 11.89
N LEU A 120 -7.72 10.59 10.61
CA LEU A 120 -8.29 9.33 10.14
C LEU A 120 -7.44 8.13 10.61
N ILE A 121 -6.12 8.17 10.46
CA ILE A 121 -5.23 7.09 10.92
C ILE A 121 -5.25 6.95 12.46
N LEU A 122 -5.27 8.05 13.20
CA LEU A 122 -5.28 8.01 14.67
C LEU A 122 -6.60 7.45 15.23
N PHE A 123 -7.72 7.77 14.58
CA PHE A 123 -9.06 7.39 15.02
C PHE A 123 -9.58 6.10 14.35
N LEU A 124 -8.92 5.57 13.32
CA LEU A 124 -9.33 4.36 12.61
C LEU A 124 -9.60 3.17 13.55
N PRO A 125 -8.77 2.85 14.56
CA PRO A 125 -9.08 1.76 15.48
C PRO A 125 -10.42 1.95 16.20
N ARG A 126 -10.75 3.19 16.59
CA ARG A 126 -12.01 3.52 17.26
C ARG A 126 -13.19 3.35 16.31
N LEU A 127 -13.07 3.82 15.07
CA LEU A 127 -14.10 3.67 14.03
C LEU A 127 -14.41 2.19 13.76
N ILE A 128 -13.37 1.35 13.66
CA ILE A 128 -13.55 -0.10 13.49
C ILE A 128 -14.22 -0.74 14.70
N THR A 129 -13.85 -0.37 15.93
CA THR A 129 -14.52 -0.91 17.13
C THR A 129 -15.99 -0.52 17.22
N LEU A 130 -16.36 0.69 16.78
CA LEU A 130 -17.75 1.14 16.74
C LEU A 130 -18.56 0.36 15.68
N ALA A 131 -17.96 0.10 14.52
CA ALA A 131 -18.60 -0.65 13.45
C ALA A 131 -18.72 -2.16 13.75
N ALA A 132 -17.87 -2.70 14.65
CA ALA A 132 -17.79 -4.14 14.88
C ALA A 132 -18.97 -4.73 15.67
N ASN A 133 -19.76 -3.92 16.41
CA ASN A 133 -20.99 -4.25 17.18
C ASN A 133 -21.03 -5.56 18.02
N ASP A 134 -19.91 -6.28 18.13
CA ASP A 134 -19.85 -7.66 18.63
C ASP A 134 -18.86 -7.73 19.81
N GLN A 135 -19.41 -7.79 21.03
CA GLN A 135 -18.68 -7.63 22.29
C GLN A 135 -17.56 -8.67 22.49
N ASP A 136 -17.70 -9.87 21.90
CA ASP A 136 -16.71 -10.94 22.06
C ASP A 136 -15.52 -10.83 21.08
N ARG A 137 -15.69 -10.17 19.92
CA ARG A 137 -14.58 -9.90 18.99
C ARG A 137 -13.76 -8.68 19.38
N ILE A 138 -14.38 -7.71 20.06
CA ILE A 138 -13.73 -6.47 20.54
C ILE A 138 -12.63 -6.76 21.57
N LYS A 139 -12.73 -7.85 22.34
CA LYS A 139 -11.67 -8.24 23.30
C LYS A 139 -10.30 -8.46 22.63
N ASN A 140 -10.26 -8.86 21.37
CA ASN A 140 -9.02 -9.08 20.62
C ASN A 140 -8.52 -7.85 19.82
N ILE A 141 -9.39 -6.87 19.50
CA ILE A 141 -9.02 -5.61 18.78
C ILE A 141 -8.12 -4.69 19.65
N ARG A 142 -7.86 -5.08 20.90
CA ARG A 142 -7.31 -4.22 21.94
C ARG A 142 -5.80 -4.02 21.88
N ASN A 143 -5.05 -4.81 21.10
CA ASN A 143 -3.60 -4.64 21.03
C ASN A 143 -3.21 -3.47 20.12
N LYS A 144 -3.30 -2.25 20.66
CA LYS A 144 -2.88 -1.00 20.00
C LYS A 144 -1.46 -1.08 19.43
N LYS A 145 -0.57 -1.90 20.02
CA LYS A 145 0.81 -2.05 19.53
C LYS A 145 0.84 -2.68 18.14
N LEU A 146 0.00 -3.68 17.86
CA LEU A 146 -0.07 -4.32 16.54
C LEU A 146 -0.55 -3.35 15.46
N TYR A 147 -1.54 -2.52 15.77
CA TYR A 147 -1.98 -1.46 14.87
C TYR A 147 -0.86 -0.44 14.60
N ILE A 148 -0.17 0.03 15.65
CA ILE A 148 0.96 0.95 15.49
C ILE A 148 2.08 0.31 14.67
N TYR A 149 2.38 -0.97 14.88
CA TYR A 149 3.34 -1.69 14.05
C TYR A 149 2.87 -1.79 12.60
N ALA A 150 1.59 -2.06 12.33
CA ALA A 150 1.05 -2.09 10.97
C ALA A 150 1.25 -0.73 10.27
N VAL A 151 0.93 0.37 10.96
CA VAL A 151 1.13 1.74 10.48
C VAL A 151 2.61 2.02 10.21
N SER A 152 3.49 1.76 11.17
CA SER A 152 4.93 2.03 11.06
C SER A 152 5.60 1.21 9.97
N VAL A 153 5.25 -0.07 9.85
CA VAL A 153 5.78 -0.98 8.81
C VAL A 153 5.27 -0.57 7.44
N ASN A 154 4.00 -0.18 7.29
CA ASN A 154 3.51 0.31 6.01
C ASN A 154 4.17 1.64 5.62
N PHE A 155 4.31 2.56 6.59
CA PHE A 155 4.97 3.85 6.39
C PHE A 155 6.42 3.67 5.93
N SER A 156 7.18 2.74 6.52
CA SER A 156 8.54 2.44 6.08
C SER A 156 8.57 1.89 4.65
N GLY A 157 7.58 1.06 4.27
CA GLY A 157 7.41 0.60 2.89
C GLY A 157 7.26 1.75 1.88
N TRP A 158 6.50 2.79 2.21
CA TRP A 158 6.36 3.98 1.36
C TRP A 158 7.69 4.72 1.15
N LEU A 159 8.49 4.86 2.21
CA LEU A 159 9.81 5.49 2.12
C LEU A 159 10.76 4.66 1.26
N LEU A 160 10.79 3.33 1.46
CA LEU A 160 11.63 2.42 0.67
C LEU A 160 11.23 2.39 -0.80
N MET A 161 9.93 2.41 -1.12
CA MET A 161 9.47 2.48 -2.51
C MET A 161 9.85 3.80 -3.18
N SER A 162 9.84 4.90 -2.42
CA SER A 162 10.28 6.20 -2.93
C SER A 162 11.78 6.22 -3.23
N TRP A 163 12.60 5.53 -2.44
CA TRP A 163 14.01 5.27 -2.77
C TRP A 163 14.17 4.39 -4.01
N ALA A 164 13.37 3.33 -4.14
CA ALA A 164 13.38 2.49 -5.33
C ALA A 164 13.04 3.31 -6.59
N PHE A 165 12.03 4.18 -6.51
CA PHE A 165 11.65 5.10 -7.58
C PHE A 165 12.78 6.07 -7.96
N LEU A 166 13.46 6.66 -6.98
CA LEU A 166 14.62 7.51 -7.22
C LEU A 166 15.72 6.78 -8.00
N PHE A 167 16.10 5.58 -7.54
CA PHE A 167 17.16 4.82 -8.19
C PHE A 167 16.78 4.36 -9.59
N LEU A 168 15.52 4.00 -9.83
CA LEU A 168 15.05 3.70 -11.18
C LEU A 168 15.16 4.93 -12.08
N SER A 169 14.66 6.08 -11.60
CA SER A 169 14.68 7.34 -12.35
C SER A 169 16.10 7.70 -12.76
N LYS A 170 17.07 7.56 -11.83
CA LYS A 170 18.49 7.75 -12.13
C LYS A 170 19.04 6.75 -13.15
N SER A 171 18.66 5.47 -13.07
CA SER A 171 19.13 4.46 -14.02
C SER A 171 18.64 4.68 -15.45
N VAL A 172 17.49 5.32 -15.63
CA VAL A 172 17.02 5.71 -16.97
C VAL A 172 17.59 7.07 -17.40
N GLY A 173 18.44 7.73 -16.62
CA GLY A 173 19.10 8.98 -16.97
C GLY A 173 18.46 10.26 -16.41
N ILE A 174 17.48 10.14 -15.50
CA ILE A 174 16.88 11.29 -14.80
C ILE A 174 17.72 11.62 -13.57
N ASN A 175 18.75 12.45 -13.75
CA ASN A 175 19.70 12.79 -12.68
C ASN A 175 19.22 13.91 -11.75
N ASN A 176 18.29 14.75 -12.22
CA ASN A 176 17.80 15.92 -11.48
C ASN A 176 16.87 15.55 -10.30
N PHE A 177 16.47 14.29 -10.19
CA PHE A 177 15.63 13.84 -9.08
C PHE A 177 16.49 13.61 -7.84
N ASN A 178 16.02 14.20 -6.73
CA ASN A 178 16.46 13.86 -5.38
C ASN A 178 15.37 13.02 -4.68
N TYR A 179 15.64 12.61 -3.44
CA TYR A 179 14.70 11.79 -2.67
C TYR A 179 13.39 12.52 -2.39
N SER A 180 13.41 13.81 -2.09
CA SER A 180 12.20 14.61 -1.81
C SER A 180 11.27 14.69 -3.01
N ILE A 181 11.81 14.93 -4.21
CA ILE A 181 11.06 14.90 -5.48
C ILE A 181 10.48 13.50 -5.70
N SER A 182 11.30 12.46 -5.52
CA SER A 182 10.88 11.08 -5.74
C SER A 182 9.78 10.66 -4.77
N LEU A 183 9.88 11.05 -3.50
CA LEU A 183 8.85 10.84 -2.47
C LEU A 183 7.55 11.54 -2.85
N PHE A 184 7.60 12.81 -3.26
CA PHE A 184 6.43 13.55 -3.72
C PHE A 184 5.79 12.88 -4.93
N LEU A 185 6.54 12.68 -6.03
CA LEU A 185 6.04 12.08 -7.25
C LEU A 185 5.45 10.69 -7.00
N HIS A 186 6.16 9.83 -6.27
CA HIS A 186 5.69 8.48 -5.96
C HIS A 186 4.42 8.48 -5.09
N SER A 187 4.44 9.21 -3.97
CA SER A 187 3.32 9.23 -3.02
C SER A 187 2.07 9.89 -3.61
N THR A 188 2.21 11.02 -4.30
CA THR A 188 1.10 11.71 -4.98
C THR A 188 0.52 10.84 -6.09
N ASN A 189 1.38 10.23 -6.91
CA ASN A 189 0.94 9.36 -7.99
C ASN A 189 0.10 8.19 -7.47
N PHE A 190 0.59 7.46 -6.47
CA PHE A 190 -0.17 6.35 -5.89
C PHE A 190 -1.42 6.80 -5.14
N PHE A 191 -1.35 7.89 -4.35
CA PHE A 191 -2.49 8.38 -3.59
C PHE A 191 -3.67 8.73 -4.49
N ILE A 192 -3.43 9.57 -5.50
CA ILE A 192 -4.48 9.95 -6.44
C ILE A 192 -4.98 8.71 -7.20
N SER A 193 -4.07 7.85 -7.67
CA SER A 193 -4.47 6.63 -8.39
C SER A 193 -5.33 5.67 -7.57
N ASN A 194 -5.14 5.61 -6.25
CA ASN A 194 -5.97 4.81 -5.35
C ASN A 194 -7.35 5.44 -5.09
N VAL A 195 -7.46 6.77 -5.13
CA VAL A 195 -8.74 7.47 -4.97
C VAL A 195 -9.64 7.28 -6.20
N PHE A 196 -9.04 7.18 -7.40
CA PHE A 196 -9.77 6.92 -8.64
C PHE A 196 -10.04 5.42 -8.85
N LEU A 197 -10.90 4.85 -8.00
CA LEU A 197 -11.25 3.42 -7.94
C LEU A 197 -11.81 2.81 -9.24
N PHE A 198 -12.39 3.63 -10.12
CA PHE A 198 -13.04 3.16 -11.34
C PHE A 198 -12.08 2.66 -12.42
N ILE A 199 -10.79 2.98 -12.30
CA ILE A 199 -9.80 2.63 -13.31
C ILE A 199 -8.96 1.45 -12.80
N PRO A 200 -8.95 0.29 -13.50
CA PRO A 200 -8.25 -0.90 -13.03
C PRO A 200 -6.75 -0.60 -12.83
N ASN A 201 -6.27 -0.80 -11.61
CA ASN A 201 -4.91 -0.51 -11.16
C ASN A 201 -4.42 0.93 -11.39
N GLY A 202 -5.32 1.89 -11.64
CA GLY A 202 -4.94 3.25 -12.02
C GLY A 202 -4.13 3.31 -13.32
N LEU A 203 -4.29 2.33 -14.23
CA LEU A 203 -3.76 2.40 -15.58
C LEU A 203 -4.14 3.73 -16.23
N VAL A 204 -3.26 4.37 -16.98
CA VAL A 204 -3.44 5.71 -17.58
C VAL A 204 -3.34 6.84 -16.56
N ILE A 205 -4.06 6.77 -15.43
CA ILE A 205 -4.00 7.81 -14.39
C ILE A 205 -2.58 7.94 -13.85
N ARG A 206 -1.92 6.80 -13.57
CA ARG A 206 -0.59 6.79 -12.97
C ARG A 206 0.45 7.47 -13.85
N GLU A 207 0.37 7.18 -15.15
CA GLU A 207 1.26 7.76 -16.16
C GLU A 207 0.92 9.24 -16.39
N ALA A 208 -0.36 9.60 -16.46
CA ALA A 208 -0.79 10.98 -16.64
C ALA A 208 -0.37 11.88 -15.48
N ILE A 209 -0.50 11.42 -14.24
CA ILE A 209 -0.13 12.20 -13.05
C ILE A 209 1.37 12.42 -12.99
N ILE A 210 2.18 11.37 -13.16
CA ILE A 210 3.63 11.54 -13.06
C ILE A 210 4.17 12.47 -14.15
N VAL A 211 3.61 12.39 -15.36
CA VAL A 211 3.91 13.32 -16.45
C VAL A 211 3.45 14.73 -16.08
N TYR A 212 2.22 14.90 -15.60
CA TYR A 212 1.72 16.21 -15.20
C TYR A 212 2.57 16.87 -14.11
N LEU A 213 2.96 16.11 -13.09
CA LEU A 213 3.71 16.62 -11.95
C LEU A 213 5.17 16.95 -12.28
N ALA A 214 5.80 16.25 -13.23
CA ALA A 214 7.24 16.35 -13.50
C ALA A 214 7.60 16.81 -14.93
N LYS A 215 6.63 17.14 -15.80
CA LYS A 215 6.88 17.59 -17.18
C LYS A 215 7.81 18.79 -17.30
N ALA A 216 7.90 19.63 -16.28
CA ALA A 216 8.79 20.80 -16.27
C ALA A 216 10.26 20.42 -16.02
N LEU A 217 10.52 19.25 -15.43
CA LEU A 217 11.87 18.81 -15.07
C LEU A 217 12.47 17.82 -16.08
N VAL A 218 11.63 17.03 -16.74
CA VAL A 218 12.05 15.84 -17.47
C VAL A 218 11.17 15.65 -18.70
N ASN A 219 11.76 15.11 -19.77
CA ASN A 219 11.03 14.65 -20.95
C ASN A 219 9.93 13.62 -20.58
N GLN A 220 8.73 13.83 -21.11
CA GLN A 220 7.54 13.01 -20.84
C GLN A 220 7.76 11.52 -21.14
N HIS A 221 8.51 11.18 -22.20
CA HIS A 221 8.80 9.80 -22.57
C HIS A 221 9.58 9.07 -21.47
N MET A 222 10.53 9.77 -20.83
CA MET A 222 11.34 9.20 -19.74
C MET A 222 10.49 8.96 -18.48
N LEU A 223 9.53 9.86 -18.20
CA LEU A 223 8.59 9.70 -17.08
C LEU A 223 7.64 8.51 -17.29
N ILE A 224 7.11 8.35 -18.50
CA ILE A 224 6.28 7.21 -18.88
C ILE A 224 7.08 5.92 -18.78
N LEU A 225 8.30 5.89 -19.34
CA LEU A 225 9.20 4.73 -19.26
C LEU A 225 9.49 4.35 -17.81
N THR A 226 9.81 5.33 -16.95
CA THR A 226 10.05 5.11 -15.52
C THR A 226 8.82 4.50 -14.82
N SER A 227 7.61 5.01 -15.10
CA SER A 227 6.37 4.47 -14.55
C SER A 227 6.13 3.01 -14.96
N LEU A 228 6.29 2.70 -16.25
CA LEU A 228 6.13 1.34 -16.78
C LEU A 228 7.16 0.37 -16.19
N LEU A 229 8.42 0.79 -16.09
CA LEU A 229 9.49 -0.01 -15.49
C LEU A 229 9.25 -0.25 -14.00
N MET A 230 8.79 0.74 -13.23
CA MET A 230 8.43 0.53 -11.81
C MET A 230 7.36 -0.55 -11.66
N ARG A 231 6.31 -0.50 -12.48
CA ARG A 231 5.22 -1.47 -12.42
C ARG A 231 5.69 -2.87 -12.76
N THR A 232 6.53 -2.97 -13.78
CA THR A 232 7.16 -4.23 -14.19
C THR A 232 8.02 -4.79 -13.07
N LEU A 233 8.81 -3.95 -12.39
CA LEU A 233 9.61 -4.35 -11.24
C LEU A 233 8.76 -4.80 -10.04
N ILE A 234 7.67 -4.10 -9.74
CA ILE A 234 6.73 -4.50 -8.68
C ILE A 234 6.11 -5.85 -9.02
N PHE A 235 5.67 -6.05 -10.26
CA PHE A 235 5.13 -7.33 -10.72
C PHE A 235 6.14 -8.46 -10.59
N ILE A 236 7.37 -8.28 -11.08
CA ILE A 236 8.44 -9.27 -10.96
C ILE A 236 8.75 -9.58 -9.50
N ALA A 237 8.80 -8.56 -8.64
CA ALA A 237 9.03 -8.75 -7.21
C ALA A 237 7.89 -9.52 -6.53
N GLU A 238 6.64 -9.27 -6.90
CA GLU A 238 5.47 -10.01 -6.41
C GLU A 238 5.47 -11.47 -6.86
N VAL A 239 5.78 -11.73 -8.13
CA VAL A 239 5.93 -13.10 -8.64
C VAL A 239 7.07 -13.81 -7.93
N PHE A 240 8.23 -13.16 -7.79
CA PHE A 240 9.39 -13.72 -7.09
C PHE A 240 9.07 -14.04 -5.63
N LEU A 241 8.43 -13.11 -4.91
CA LEU A 241 8.03 -13.34 -3.52
C LEU A 241 7.00 -14.48 -3.43
N THR A 242 6.04 -14.53 -4.33
CA THR A 242 5.03 -15.59 -4.35
C THR A 242 5.69 -16.96 -4.56
N LEU A 243 6.56 -17.09 -5.55
CA LEU A 243 7.27 -18.34 -5.83
C LEU A 243 8.14 -18.78 -4.65
N THR A 244 8.88 -17.87 -4.02
CA THR A 244 9.70 -18.20 -2.84
C THR A 244 8.84 -18.65 -1.65
N LEU A 245 7.68 -18.03 -1.42
CA LEU A 245 6.74 -18.44 -0.36
C LEU A 245 6.02 -19.75 -0.67
N LEU A 246 5.80 -20.10 -1.94
CA LEU A 246 5.22 -21.39 -2.34
C LEU A 246 6.14 -22.57 -2.03
N LEU A 247 7.47 -22.35 -2.08
CA LEU A 247 8.48 -23.36 -1.75
C LEU A 247 8.61 -23.61 -0.24
N LEU A 248 8.10 -22.70 0.61
CA LEU A 248 8.14 -22.89 2.05
C LEU A 248 7.10 -23.94 2.49
N PRO A 249 7.48 -24.90 3.34
CA PRO A 249 6.55 -25.89 3.86
C PRO A 249 5.48 -25.21 4.72
N ILE A 250 4.21 -25.38 4.36
CA ILE A 250 3.11 -24.99 5.24
C ILE A 250 2.90 -26.12 6.24
N LYS A 251 3.05 -25.82 7.53
CA LYS A 251 2.52 -26.68 8.58
C LYS A 251 1.00 -26.53 8.54
N ASP A 252 0.32 -27.48 7.91
CA ASP A 252 -1.13 -27.45 7.72
C ASP A 252 -1.83 -27.45 9.09
N PRO A 253 -2.54 -26.36 9.48
CA PRO A 253 -3.22 -26.31 10.76
C PRO A 253 -4.45 -27.24 10.82
N THR A 254 -4.87 -27.81 9.69
CA THR A 254 -6.01 -28.73 9.60
C THR A 254 -5.63 -30.20 9.74
N ARG A 255 -4.34 -30.55 9.63
CA ARG A 255 -3.80 -31.86 10.06
C ARG A 255 -3.71 -31.90 11.60
N LYS A 256 -4.84 -31.87 12.28
CA LYS A 256 -4.95 -32.56 13.56
C LYS A 256 -4.88 -34.05 13.26
N ASN A 257 -3.93 -34.73 13.91
CA ASN A 257 -3.73 -36.17 13.90
C ASN A 257 -5.06 -36.92 13.74
N LYS A 258 -5.26 -37.53 12.56
CA LYS A 258 -6.04 -38.76 12.48
C LYS A 258 -5.19 -39.89 13.04
#